data_AF-A0A8S3WGK2-F1
#
_entry.id   AF-A0A8S3WGK2-F1
#
_cell.length_a   1.000
_cell.length_b   1.000
_cell.length_c   1.000
_cell.angle_alpha   90.00
_cell.angle_beta   90.00
_cell.angle_gamma   90.00
#
_symmetry.space_group_name_H-M   'P 1'
#
loop_
_entity.id
_entity.type
_entity.pdbx_description
1 polymer ?
#
loop_
_entity_poly.entity_id
_entity_poly.type
_entity_poly.pdbx_seq_one_letter_code
_entity_poly.pdbx_strand_id
1 'polypeptide(L)'
;MENVHANQVEIVGAIRKIGANIKKDGSERKTLDYFKRKLEVLESYWQDYQKNHSQLVKSESRTHPYFTNSEYEIAREQYNSVKNIAVSGFSG
;
A
#
# COMPACT_ATOMS: atom_id res chain seq x y z
N MET A 1 -9.95 -8.03 -16.62
CA MET A 1 -8.79 -8.31 -15.73
C MET A 1 -7.80 -7.15 -15.76
N GLU A 2 -7.41 -6.64 -16.93
CA GLU A 2 -6.42 -5.55 -17.07
C GLU A 2 -6.75 -4.28 -16.28
N ASN A 3 -7.99 -3.81 -16.26
CA ASN A 3 -8.37 -2.62 -15.49
C ASN A 3 -8.13 -2.78 -13.97
N VAL A 4 -8.49 -3.95 -13.42
CA VAL A 4 -8.26 -4.24 -12.00
C VAL A 4 -6.77 -4.36 -11.69
N HIS A 5 -5.97 -4.94 -12.59
CA HIS A 5 -4.51 -5.00 -12.45
C HIS A 5 -3.85 -3.62 -12.53
N ALA A 6 -4.26 -2.76 -13.47
CA ALA A 6 -3.76 -1.39 -13.56
C ALA A 6 -4.02 -0.62 -12.26
N ASN A 7 -5.22 -0.78 -11.67
CA ASN A 7 -5.53 -0.19 -10.38
C ASN A 7 -4.62 -0.74 -9.25
N GLN A 8 -4.30 -2.05 -9.24
CA GLN A 8 -3.33 -2.60 -8.28
C GLN A 8 -1.95 -1.91 -8.38
N VAL A 9 -1.47 -1.68 -9.61
CA VAL A 9 -0.20 -0.97 -9.85
C VAL A 9 -0.25 0.47 -9.31
N GLU A 10 -1.34 1.18 -9.55
CA GLU A 10 -1.55 2.54 -9.07
C GLU A 10 -1.57 2.62 -7.54
N ILE A 11 -2.32 1.73 -6.89
CA ILE A 11 -2.43 1.64 -5.43
C ILE A 11 -1.05 1.37 -4.80
N VAL A 12 -0.29 0.41 -5.32
CA VAL A 12 1.07 0.13 -4.83
C VAL A 12 1.98 1.35 -5.01
N GLY A 13 1.85 2.06 -6.12
CA GLY A 13 2.51 3.34 -6.35
C GLY A 13 2.17 4.38 -5.28
N ALA A 14 0.89 4.48 -4.90
CA ALA A 14 0.43 5.40 -3.85
C ALA A 14 0.98 5.02 -2.46
N ILE A 15 0.97 3.72 -2.11
CA ILE A 15 1.55 3.20 -0.87
C ILE A 15 3.05 3.57 -0.77
N ARG A 16 3.81 3.34 -1.85
CA ARG A 16 5.23 3.72 -1.90
C ARG A 16 5.46 5.22 -1.73
N LYS A 17 4.60 6.05 -2.35
CA LYS A 17 4.67 7.52 -2.21
C LYS A 17 4.42 7.96 -0.77
N ILE A 18 3.49 7.33 -0.04
CA ILE A 18 3.27 7.62 1.38
C ILE A 18 4.56 7.40 2.18
N GLY A 19 5.17 6.21 2.04
CA GLY A 19 6.43 5.90 2.74
C GLY A 19 7.56 6.85 2.39
N ALA A 20 7.71 7.21 1.12
CA ALA A 20 8.71 8.18 0.67
C ALA A 20 8.47 9.57 1.27
N ASN A 21 7.22 10.03 1.32
CA ASN A 21 6.86 11.32 1.90
C ASN A 21 7.16 11.36 3.40
N ILE A 22 6.79 10.32 4.16
CA ILE A 22 7.10 10.24 5.59
C ILE A 22 8.61 10.31 5.84
N LYS A 23 9.43 9.66 5.01
CA LYS A 23 10.89 9.71 5.15
C LYS A 23 11.44 11.10 4.84
N LYS A 24 10.95 11.74 3.78
CA LYS A 24 11.45 13.03 3.27
C LYS A 24 10.96 14.25 4.03
N ASP A 25 9.79 14.17 4.66
CA ASP A 25 9.22 15.30 5.39
C ASP A 25 10.11 15.67 6.59
N GLY A 26 10.18 16.96 6.91
CA GLY A 26 10.92 17.47 8.06
C GLY A 26 10.31 17.01 9.38
N SER A 27 11.11 16.99 10.45
CA SER A 27 10.67 16.54 11.78
C SER A 27 9.55 17.43 12.34
N GLU A 28 9.54 18.72 11.98
CA GLU A 28 8.51 19.68 12.37
C GLU A 28 7.11 19.33 11.84
N ARG A 29 7.03 18.58 10.73
CA ARG A 29 5.76 18.12 10.15
C ARG A 29 5.29 16.78 10.73
N LYS A 30 6.19 16.01 11.36
CA LYS A 30 5.94 14.63 11.83
C LYS A 30 5.27 14.60 13.19
N THR A 31 4.10 15.23 13.27
CA THR A 31 3.26 15.21 14.46
C THR A 31 2.46 13.90 14.55
N LEU A 32 1.86 13.64 15.72
CA LEU A 32 0.95 12.51 15.90
C LEU A 32 -0.22 12.53 14.90
N ASP A 33 -0.81 13.70 14.67
CA ASP A 33 -1.90 13.87 13.69
C ASP A 33 -1.42 13.60 12.25
N TYR A 34 -0.20 14.02 11.91
CA TYR A 34 0.41 13.69 10.62
C TYR A 34 0.51 12.18 10.41
N PHE A 35 1.09 11.44 11.37
CA PHE A 35 1.23 9.99 11.25
C PHE A 35 -0.13 9.27 11.22
N LYS A 36 -1.10 9.74 12.02
CA LYS A 36 -2.47 9.20 12.02
C LYS A 36 -3.12 9.35 10.65
N ARG A 37 -3.07 10.53 10.04
CA ARG A 37 -3.60 10.76 8.69
C ARG A 37 -2.90 9.90 7.64
N LYS A 38 -1.59 9.71 7.73
CA LYS A 38 -0.85 8.83 6.81
C LYS A 38 -1.27 7.37 6.95
N LEU A 39 -1.51 6.90 8.18
CA LEU A 39 -2.03 5.56 8.45
C LEU A 39 -3.44 5.39 7.89
N GLU A 40 -4.36 6.32 8.14
CA GLU A 40 -5.73 6.25 7.62
C GLU A 40 -5.75 6.12 6.09
N VAL A 41 -4.96 6.93 5.39
CA VAL A 41 -4.83 6.87 3.94
C VAL A 41 -4.18 5.56 3.48
N LEU A 42 -3.13 5.09 4.19
CA LEU A 42 -2.47 3.81 3.90
C LEU A 42 -3.44 2.63 4.03
N GLU A 43 -4.25 2.59 5.09
CA GLU A 43 -5.25 1.54 5.32
C GLU A 43 -6.34 1.56 4.24
N SER A 44 -6.80 2.75 3.84
CA SER A 44 -7.77 2.88 2.74
C SER A 44 -7.24 2.27 1.44
N TYR A 45 -6.01 2.60 1.06
CA TYR A 45 -5.37 2.02 -0.13
C TYR A 45 -5.20 0.51 -0.01
N TRP A 46 -4.84 0.01 1.16
CA TRP A 46 -4.68 -1.43 1.36
C TRP A 46 -6.02 -2.17 1.27
N GLN A 47 -7.10 -1.62 1.83
CA GLN A 47 -8.44 -2.18 1.70
C GLN A 47 -8.89 -2.27 0.24
N ASP A 48 -8.66 -1.22 -0.55
CA ASP A 48 -8.95 -1.23 -1.98
C ASP A 48 -8.11 -2.27 -2.73
N TYR A 49 -6.82 -2.39 -2.37
CA TYR A 49 -5.94 -3.42 -2.93
C TYR A 49 -6.46 -4.84 -2.66
N GLN A 50 -6.90 -5.10 -1.42
CA GLN A 50 -7.45 -6.40 -1.01
C GLN A 50 -8.78 -6.71 -1.69
N LYS A 51 -9.63 -5.70 -1.90
CA LYS A 51 -10.88 -5.84 -2.67
C LYS A 51 -10.60 -6.20 -4.13
N ASN A 52 -9.62 -5.53 -4.74
CA ASN A 52 -9.19 -5.82 -6.11
C ASN A 52 -8.54 -7.21 -6.21
N HIS A 53 -7.70 -7.59 -5.24
CA HIS A 53 -7.13 -8.94 -5.15
C HIS A 53 -8.24 -9.99 -5.11
N SER A 54 -9.25 -9.78 -4.26
CA SER A 54 -10.41 -10.67 -4.13
C SER A 54 -11.20 -10.83 -5.43
N GLN A 55 -11.21 -9.81 -6.30
CA GLN A 55 -11.81 -9.91 -7.64
C GLN A 55 -10.90 -10.67 -8.62
N LEU A 56 -9.59 -10.40 -8.58
CA LEU A 56 -8.61 -11.08 -9.42
C LEU A 56 -8.56 -12.59 -9.13
N VAL A 57 -8.53 -13.00 -7.85
CA VAL A 57 -8.48 -14.42 -7.48
C VAL A 57 -9.73 -15.20 -7.85
N LYS A 58 -10.86 -14.55 -8.14
CA LYS A 58 -12.08 -15.19 -8.64
C LYS A 58 -12.02 -15.50 -10.14
N SER A 59 -11.07 -14.91 -10.85
CA SER A 59 -10.85 -15.22 -12.26
C SER A 59 -10.15 -16.57 -12.42
N GLU A 60 -10.44 -17.26 -13.52
CA GLU A 60 -9.87 -18.59 -13.82
C GLU A 60 -8.41 -18.51 -14.31
N SER A 61 -8.00 -17.37 -14.85
CA SER A 61 -6.66 -17.20 -15.43
C SER A 61 -5.60 -16.92 -14.37
N ARG A 62 -4.79 -17.94 -14.06
CA ARG A 62 -3.63 -17.84 -13.15
C ARG A 62 -2.30 -17.55 -13.84
N THR A 63 -2.31 -17.42 -15.17
CA THR A 63 -1.11 -17.13 -15.97
C THR A 63 -0.80 -15.63 -16.05
N HIS A 64 -1.69 -14.78 -15.54
CA HIS A 64 -1.50 -13.33 -15.53
C HIS A 64 -0.29 -12.92 -14.66
N PRO A 65 0.51 -11.92 -15.08
CA PRO A 65 1.69 -11.43 -14.35
C PRO A 65 1.45 -11.18 -12.85
N TYR A 66 0.27 -10.67 -12.50
CA TYR A 66 -0.18 -10.50 -11.12
C TYR A 66 0.07 -11.73 -10.23
N PHE A 67 -0.23 -12.93 -10.73
CA PHE A 67 -0.08 -14.18 -9.98
C PHE A 67 1.33 -14.74 -10.10
N THR A 68 1.93 -14.70 -11.29
CA THR A 68 3.27 -15.28 -11.50
C THR A 68 4.38 -14.48 -10.80
N ASN A 69 4.15 -13.18 -10.58
CA ASN A 69 5.11 -12.29 -9.93
C ASN A 69 4.84 -12.12 -8.43
N SER A 70 3.88 -12.85 -7.84
CA SER A 70 3.50 -12.72 -6.44
C SER A 70 3.22 -11.27 -6.03
N GLU A 71 2.48 -10.53 -6.88
CA GLU A 71 2.29 -9.08 -6.69
C GLU A 71 1.53 -8.77 -5.40
N TYR A 72 0.69 -9.69 -4.91
CA TYR A 72 0.00 -9.52 -3.63
C TYR A 72 0.97 -9.52 -2.45
N GLU A 73 1.89 -10.47 -2.41
CA GLU A 73 2.89 -10.63 -1.36
C GLU A 73 3.82 -9.42 -1.34
N ILE A 74 4.31 -9.00 -2.52
CA ILE A 74 5.15 -7.80 -2.67
C ILE A 74 4.41 -6.57 -2.16
N ALA A 75 3.14 -6.37 -2.56
CA ALA A 75 2.35 -5.23 -2.11
C ALA A 75 2.13 -5.24 -0.59
N ARG A 76 1.88 -6.42 0.00
CA ARG A 76 1.72 -6.59 1.44
C ARG A 76 2.98 -6.20 2.20
N GLU A 77 4.15 -6.62 1.72
CA GLU A 77 5.45 -6.24 2.31
C GLU A 77 5.66 -4.72 2.25
N GLN A 78 5.33 -4.08 1.13
CA GLN A 78 5.40 -2.63 1.00
C GLN A 78 4.46 -1.93 1.98
N TYR A 79 3.20 -2.37 2.07
CA TYR A 79 2.24 -1.85 3.04
C TYR A 79 2.76 -1.97 4.48
N ASN A 80 3.24 -3.16 4.87
CA ASN A 80 3.78 -3.39 6.22
C ASN A 80 5.00 -2.51 6.51
N SER A 81 5.90 -2.35 5.53
CA SER A 81 7.07 -1.46 5.66
C SER A 81 6.64 -0.01 5.92
N VAL A 82 5.69 0.50 5.16
CA VAL A 82 5.18 1.88 5.33
C VAL A 82 4.44 2.04 6.65
N LYS A 83 3.62 1.05 7.04
CA LYS A 83 2.91 1.02 8.31
C LYS A 83 3.88 1.06 9.49
N ASN A 84 4.94 0.26 9.45
CA ASN A 84 5.96 0.25 10.50
C ASN A 84 6.65 1.62 10.64
N ILE A 85 6.99 2.27 9.53
CA ILE A 85 7.56 3.64 9.56
C ILE A 85 6.61 4.61 10.26
N ALA A 86 5.32 4.56 9.90
CA ALA A 86 4.32 5.45 10.48
C ALA A 86 4.09 5.16 11.97
N VAL A 87 4.00 3.88 12.37
CA VAL A 87 3.81 3.45 13.76
C VAL A 87 5.02 3.80 14.63
N SER A 88 6.25 3.58 14.15
CA SER A 88 7.46 3.98 14.89
C SER A 88 7.53 5.48 15.14
N GLY A 89 6.89 6.29 14.29
CA GLY A 89 6.73 7.74 14.50
C GLY A 89 5.86 8.12 15.69
N PHE A 90 5.04 7.22 16.23
CA PHE A 90 4.23 7.47 17.44
C PHE A 90 5.00 7.18 18.74
N SER A 91 6.03 6.34 18.68
CA SER A 91 6.75 5.87 19.86
C SER A 91 7.98 6.71 20.20
N GLY A 92 8.32 7.68 19.36
CA GLY A 92 9.48 8.58 19.51
C GLY A 92 9.12 9.95 20.03
#